data_AF-A0A2G6LYH4-F1
#
_entry.id   AF-A0A2G6LYH4-F1
#
_cell.length_a   1.000
_cell.length_b   1.000
_cell.length_c   1.000
_cell.angle_alpha   90.00
_cell.angle_beta   90.00
_cell.angle_gamma   90.00
#
_symmetry.space_group_name_H-M   'P 1'
#
loop_
_entity.id
_entity.type
_entity.pdbx_description
1 polymer ?
#
loop_
_entity_poly.entity_id
_entity_poly.type
_entity_poly.pdbx_seq_one_letter_code
_entity_poly.pdbx_strand_id
1 'polypeptide(L)'
;MRKTASISLMALSGLFAAGAFLDPPFLTPLLKLTCHRLPERSFLWTPGLCARCSFFWAGLFFASVLMLFRKLPGRLVAGLLVISPLVVDGLLQFAGFYESTNAVRLITGALAGLGTGIVFESGAEAC
;
A
#
# COMPACT_ATOMS: atom_id res chain seq x y z
N MET A 1 -23.18 3.49 -3.56
CA MET A 1 -21.96 3.20 -4.35
C MET A 1 -20.68 3.35 -3.53
N ARG A 2 -20.44 4.49 -2.87
CA ARG A 2 -19.25 4.74 -2.01
C ARG A 2 -18.91 3.62 -1.01
N LYS A 3 -19.85 3.25 -0.13
CA LYS A 3 -19.62 2.20 0.90
C LYS A 3 -19.27 0.83 0.29
N THR A 4 -19.96 0.44 -0.78
CA THR A 4 -19.68 -0.83 -1.49
C THR A 4 -18.25 -0.84 -2.02
N ALA A 5 -17.82 0.26 -2.65
CA ALA A 5 -16.45 0.40 -3.15
C ALA A 5 -15.41 0.36 -2.01
N SER A 6 -15.68 1.02 -0.88
CA SER A 6 -14.81 0.96 0.31
C SER A 6 -14.72 -0.45 0.90
N ILE A 7 -15.83 -1.21 0.95
CA ILE A 7 -15.85 -2.59 1.43
C ILE A 7 -15.02 -3.50 0.53
N SER A 8 -15.19 -3.39 -0.80
CA SER A 8 -14.39 -4.16 -1.76
C SER A 8 -12.90 -3.84 -1.63
N LEU A 9 -12.54 -2.57 -1.49
CA LEU A 9 -11.17 -2.13 -1.30
C LEU A 9 -10.58 -2.65 0.03
N MET A 10 -11.37 -2.63 1.11
CA MET A 10 -10.98 -3.17 2.42
C MET A 10 -10.77 -4.67 2.37
N ALA A 11 -11.67 -5.43 1.74
CA ALA A 11 -11.52 -6.88 1.61
C ALA A 11 -10.26 -7.23 0.80
N LEU A 12 -10.04 -6.57 -0.33
CA LEU A 12 -8.87 -6.80 -1.18
C LEU A 12 -7.57 -6.44 -0.45
N SER A 13 -7.46 -5.21 0.07
CA SER A 13 -6.25 -4.77 0.76
C SER A 13 -5.99 -5.55 2.04
N GLY A 14 -7.05 -5.96 2.76
CA GLY A 14 -6.95 -6.83 3.94
C GLY A 14 -6.41 -8.21 3.60
N LEU A 15 -6.83 -8.81 2.47
CA LEU A 15 -6.31 -10.09 2.00
C LEU A 15 -4.80 -10.02 1.72
N PHE A 16 -4.35 -8.99 1.00
CA PHE A 16 -2.93 -8.81 0.70
C PHE A 16 -2.11 -8.44 1.94
N ALA A 17 -2.65 -7.60 2.83
CA ALA A 17 -2.01 -7.26 4.10
C ALA A 17 -1.85 -8.53 4.95
N ALA A 18 -2.91 -9.32 5.16
CA ALA A 18 -2.82 -10.58 5.88
C ALA A 18 -1.82 -11.56 5.23
N GLY A 19 -1.83 -11.66 3.90
CA GLY A 19 -0.85 -12.43 3.15
C GLY A 19 0.60 -11.98 3.38
N ALA A 20 0.84 -10.69 3.57
CA ALA A 20 2.17 -10.14 3.87
C ALA A 20 2.72 -10.62 5.23
N PHE A 21 1.87 -10.75 6.24
CA PHE A 21 2.26 -11.15 7.60
C PHE A 21 2.21 -12.65 7.84
N LEU A 22 1.29 -13.37 7.17
CA LEU A 22 1.05 -14.80 7.42
C LEU A 22 1.68 -15.73 6.39
N ASP A 23 1.98 -15.23 5.18
CA ASP A 23 2.50 -16.00 4.04
C ASP A 23 1.88 -17.40 3.82
N PRO A 24 0.54 -17.52 3.73
CA PRO A 24 -0.07 -18.82 3.51
C PRO A 24 0.28 -19.36 2.11
N PRO A 25 0.63 -20.65 1.96
CA PRO A 25 1.06 -21.23 0.68
C PRO A 25 0.09 -21.00 -0.48
N PHE A 26 -1.22 -21.04 -0.20
CA PHE A 26 -2.26 -20.86 -1.22
C PHE A 26 -2.37 -19.42 -1.76
N LEU A 27 -1.93 -18.39 -1.00
CA LEU A 27 -1.87 -16.99 -1.49
C LEU A 27 -0.53 -16.65 -2.16
N THR A 28 0.50 -17.49 -1.99
CA THR A 28 1.84 -17.20 -2.51
C THR A 28 1.86 -16.85 -4.01
N PRO A 29 1.13 -17.55 -4.91
CA PRO A 29 1.10 -17.18 -6.33
C PRO A 29 0.57 -15.76 -6.56
N LEU A 30 -0.49 -15.38 -5.84
CA LEU A 30 -1.10 -14.05 -5.91
C LEU A 30 -0.16 -12.97 -5.36
N LEU A 31 0.49 -13.23 -4.22
CA LEU A 31 1.42 -12.30 -3.59
C LEU A 31 2.63 -12.01 -4.50
N LYS A 32 3.14 -13.03 -5.22
CA LYS A 32 4.23 -12.90 -6.21
C LYS A 32 3.88 -12.00 -7.39
N LEU A 33 2.60 -11.79 -7.72
CA LEU A 33 2.20 -10.83 -8.76
C LEU A 33 2.45 -9.38 -8.35
N THR A 34 2.55 -9.11 -7.04
CA THR A 34 2.68 -7.74 -6.50
C THR A 34 4.06 -7.47 -5.92
N CYS A 35 4.91 -8.48 -5.75
CA CYS A 35 6.19 -8.35 -5.07
C CYS A 35 7.18 -9.45 -5.47
N HIS A 36 8.44 -9.05 -5.58
CA HIS A 36 9.57 -9.94 -5.87
C HIS A 36 10.03 -10.78 -4.65
N ARG A 37 9.61 -10.42 -3.42
CA ARG A 37 9.97 -11.12 -2.17
C ARG A 37 11.47 -11.29 -1.92
N LEU A 38 12.24 -10.26 -2.21
CA LEU A 38 13.67 -10.24 -1.92
C LEU A 38 13.92 -10.24 -0.40
N PRO A 39 14.60 -11.26 0.16
CA PRO A 39 14.81 -11.39 1.61
C PRO A 39 15.47 -10.16 2.24
N GLU A 40 16.42 -9.53 1.55
CA GLU A 40 17.13 -8.33 1.99
C GLU A 40 16.22 -7.08 2.07
N ARG A 41 15.03 -7.13 1.45
CA ARG A 41 14.04 -6.05 1.45
C ARG A 41 12.84 -6.34 2.34
N SER A 42 12.87 -7.40 3.14
CA SER A 42 11.77 -7.86 3.99
C SER A 42 12.11 -7.73 5.47
N PHE A 43 11.09 -7.57 6.32
CA PHE A 43 11.23 -7.78 7.75
C PHE A 43 10.99 -9.25 8.09
N LEU A 44 11.58 -9.72 9.20
CA LEU A 44 11.37 -11.10 9.68
C LEU A 44 9.89 -11.43 9.95
N TRP A 45 9.11 -10.42 10.34
CA TRP A 45 7.67 -10.53 10.65
C TRP A 45 6.76 -10.17 9.47
N THR A 46 7.31 -9.96 8.28
CA THR A 46 6.54 -9.83 7.03
C THR A 46 7.06 -10.84 5.99
N PRO A 47 6.90 -12.16 6.22
CA PRO A 47 7.48 -13.18 5.35
C PRO A 47 6.87 -13.17 3.94
N GLY A 48 5.63 -12.68 3.81
CA GLY A 48 4.86 -12.79 2.59
C GLY A 48 5.13 -11.72 1.54
N LEU A 49 5.74 -10.58 1.89
CA LEU A 49 6.03 -9.50 0.95
C LEU A 49 7.24 -8.70 1.45
N CYS A 50 7.88 -7.93 0.56
CA CYS A 50 8.90 -6.97 0.98
C CYS A 50 8.30 -5.85 1.84
N ALA A 51 9.13 -5.18 2.64
CA ALA A 51 8.72 -4.10 3.53
C ALA A 51 7.86 -3.04 2.82
N ARG A 52 8.21 -2.64 1.59
CA ARG A 52 7.44 -1.66 0.82
C ARG A 52 6.03 -2.14 0.49
N CYS A 53 5.90 -3.34 -0.06
CA CYS A 53 4.61 -3.90 -0.47
C CYS A 53 3.74 -4.26 0.73
N SER A 54 4.32 -4.80 1.81
CA SER A 54 3.62 -5.09 3.07
C SER A 54 2.94 -3.84 3.61
N PHE A 55 3.69 -2.74 3.68
CA PHE A 55 3.19 -1.50 4.25
C PHE A 55 2.32 -0.69 3.29
N PHE A 56 2.49 -0.84 1.97
CA PHE A 56 1.53 -0.36 1.00
C PHE A 56 0.14 -0.97 1.22
N TRP A 57 0.06 -2.29 1.33
CA TRP A 57 -1.22 -2.97 1.56
C TRP A 57 -1.81 -2.66 2.94
N ALA A 58 -0.98 -2.58 3.98
CA ALA A 58 -1.42 -2.18 5.31
C ALA A 58 -1.95 -0.73 5.35
N GLY A 59 -1.26 0.21 4.68
CA GLY A 59 -1.69 1.60 4.58
C GLY A 59 -2.99 1.75 3.80
N LEU A 60 -3.13 1.05 2.67
CA LEU A 60 -4.37 1.03 1.89
C LEU A 60 -5.54 0.41 2.67
N PHE A 61 -5.28 -0.68 3.41
CA PHE A 61 -6.26 -1.27 4.30
C PHE A 61 -6.73 -0.26 5.35
N PHE A 62 -5.81 0.42 6.03
CA PHE A 62 -6.16 1.45 7.01
C PHE A 62 -6.99 2.59 6.40
N ALA A 63 -6.61 3.09 5.22
CA ALA A 63 -7.39 4.11 4.52
C ALA A 63 -8.81 3.62 4.19
N SER A 64 -8.94 2.40 3.67
CA SER A 64 -10.25 1.83 3.31
C SER A 64 -11.16 1.61 4.52
N VAL A 65 -10.61 1.21 5.67
CA VAL A 65 -11.34 1.11 6.94
C VAL A 65 -11.81 2.51 7.36
N LEU A 66 -10.94 3.51 7.30
CA LEU A 66 -11.30 4.89 7.66
C LEU A 66 -12.41 5.45 6.76
N MET A 67 -12.40 5.12 5.47
CA MET A 67 -13.44 5.51 4.49
C MET A 67 -14.84 4.95 4.83
N LEU A 68 -14.92 3.82 5.56
CA LEU A 68 -16.21 3.27 6.00
C LEU A 68 -16.90 4.14 7.06
N PHE A 69 -16.11 4.76 7.94
CA PHE A 69 -16.62 5.55 9.06
C PHE A 69 -16.64 7.05 8.78
N ARG A 70 -15.71 7.53 7.94
CA ARG A 70 -15.54 8.96 7.65
C ARG A 70 -15.26 9.19 6.17
N LYS A 71 -15.61 10.39 5.71
CA LYS A 71 -15.23 10.85 4.39
C LYS A 71 -13.80 11.37 4.46
N LEU A 72 -12.90 10.80 3.66
CA LEU A 72 -11.56 11.36 3.51
C LEU A 72 -11.64 12.64 2.69
N PRO A 73 -10.70 13.59 2.86
CA PRO A 73 -10.61 14.73 1.96
C PRO A 73 -10.22 14.21 0.56
N GLY A 74 -11.21 13.94 -0.29
CA GLY A 74 -11.07 13.39 -1.65
C GLY A 74 -10.45 14.37 -2.63
N ARG A 75 -9.31 14.95 -2.27
CA ARG A 75 -8.54 15.83 -3.15
C ARG A 75 -7.48 14.98 -3.83
N LEU A 76 -7.64 14.74 -5.13
CA LEU A 76 -6.69 14.00 -5.96
C LEU A 76 -5.24 14.46 -5.71
N VAL A 77 -5.02 15.78 -5.71
CA VAL A 77 -3.70 16.39 -5.46
C VAL A 77 -3.15 16.02 -4.08
N ALA A 78 -3.97 15.99 -3.02
CA ALA A 78 -3.51 15.61 -1.70
C ALA A 78 -3.08 14.14 -1.66
N GLY A 79 -3.84 13.24 -2.30
CA GLY A 79 -3.48 11.83 -2.42
C GLY A 79 -2.15 11.63 -3.18
N LEU A 80 -1.96 12.34 -4.30
CA LEU A 80 -0.72 12.31 -5.07
C LEU A 80 0.48 12.85 -4.29
N LEU A 81 0.30 13.92 -3.51
CA LEU A 81 1.35 14.43 -2.63
C LEU A 81 1.76 13.41 -1.56
N VAL A 82 0.80 12.69 -0.98
CA VAL A 82 1.08 11.63 0.00
C VAL A 82 1.77 10.42 -0.64
N ILE A 83 1.50 10.12 -1.92
CA ILE A 83 2.18 9.05 -2.67
C ILE A 83 3.62 9.45 -3.07
N SER A 84 3.87 10.75 -3.28
CA SER A 84 5.13 11.24 -3.83
C SER A 84 6.41 10.74 -3.15
N PRO A 85 6.50 10.51 -1.82
CA PRO A 85 7.72 10.00 -1.19
C PRO A 85 8.12 8.62 -1.71
N LEU A 86 7.17 7.74 -2.02
CA LEU A 86 7.46 6.43 -2.62
C LEU A 86 7.99 6.56 -4.05
N VAL A 87 7.45 7.49 -4.82
CA VAL A 87 7.91 7.75 -6.19
C VAL A 87 9.34 8.28 -6.15
N VAL A 88 9.63 9.25 -5.27
CA VAL A 88 10.98 9.80 -5.11
C VAL A 88 11.97 8.72 -4.64
N ASP A 89 11.64 7.96 -3.60
CA ASP A 89 12.48 6.85 -3.11
C ASP A 89 12.75 5.80 -4.19
N GLY A 90 11.73 5.42 -4.96
CA GLY A 90 11.85 4.49 -6.09
C GLY A 90 12.72 5.04 -7.23
N LEU A 91 12.56 6.31 -7.59
CA LEU A 91 13.34 6.96 -8.65
C LEU A 91 14.81 7.12 -8.26
N LEU A 92 15.10 7.53 -7.02
CA LEU A 92 16.47 7.68 -6.55
C LEU A 92 17.20 6.33 -6.48
N GLN A 93 16.51 5.28 -6.05
CA GLN A 93 17.03 3.92 -6.06
C GLN A 93 17.24 3.41 -7.49
N PHE A 94 16.30 3.67 -8.40
CA PHE A 94 16.43 3.29 -9.82
C PHE A 94 17.60 4.01 -10.51
N ALA A 95 17.82 5.28 -10.20
CA ALA A 95 18.94 6.06 -10.71
C ALA A 95 20.29 5.73 -10.04
N GLY A 96 20.31 4.83 -9.04
CA GLY A 96 21.54 4.37 -8.39
C GLY A 96 22.14 5.36 -7.38
N PHE A 97 21.38 6.37 -6.94
CA PHE A 97 21.89 7.36 -5.98
C PHE A 97 22.08 6.79 -4.57
N TYR A 98 21.22 5.86 -4.14
CA TYR A 98 21.36 5.12 -2.90
C TYR A 98 20.50 3.86 -2.89
N GLU A 99 20.76 2.97 -1.93
CA GLU A 99 19.91 1.82 -1.64
C GLU A 99 18.97 2.09 -0.47
N SER A 100 17.65 1.97 -0.69
CA SER A 100 16.65 2.17 0.35
C SER A 100 16.83 1.19 1.50
N THR A 101 16.65 1.67 2.73
CA THR A 101 16.57 0.83 3.93
C THR A 101 15.14 0.32 4.13
N ASN A 102 14.96 -0.74 4.92
CA ASN A 102 13.62 -1.27 5.22
C ASN A 102 12.74 -0.27 6.00
N ALA A 103 13.34 0.62 6.81
CA ALA A 103 12.61 1.69 7.49
C ALA A 103 12.04 2.71 6.48
N VAL A 104 12.83 3.13 5.49
CA VAL A 104 12.35 4.02 4.41
C VAL A 104 11.26 3.31 3.60
N ARG A 105 11.48 2.06 3.20
CA ARG A 105 10.48 1.24 2.47
C ARG A 105 9.15 1.14 3.21
N LEU A 106 9.18 0.97 4.54
CA LEU A 106 8.00 0.94 5.39
C LEU A 106 7.23 2.26 5.32
N ILE A 107 7.93 3.38 5.57
CA ILE A 107 7.29 4.70 5.63
C ILE A 107 6.73 5.07 4.26
N THR A 108 7.53 4.95 3.19
CA THR A 108 7.10 5.30 1.84
C THR A 108 5.98 4.38 1.35
N GLY A 109 6.07 3.08 1.64
CA GLY A 109 5.00 2.11 1.38
C GLY A 109 3.69 2.48 2.07
N ALA A 110 3.73 2.70 3.39
CA ALA A 110 2.54 3.06 4.18
C ALA A 110 1.89 4.35 3.67
N LEU A 111 2.69 5.40 3.42
CA LEU A 111 2.20 6.65 2.86
C LEU A 111 1.56 6.45 1.50
N ALA A 112 2.20 5.72 0.58
CA ALA A 112 1.62 5.45 -0.72
C ALA A 112 0.30 4.67 -0.65
N GLY A 113 0.17 3.70 0.27
CA GLY A 113 -1.09 3.01 0.51
C GLY A 113 -2.20 3.96 0.99
N LEU A 114 -1.88 4.83 1.96
CA LEU A 114 -2.81 5.85 2.46
C LEU A 114 -3.24 6.83 1.36
N GLY A 115 -2.27 7.37 0.61
CA GLY A 115 -2.52 8.31 -0.48
C GLY A 115 -3.35 7.68 -1.61
N THR A 116 -3.14 6.38 -1.88
CA THR A 116 -3.96 5.63 -2.85
C THR A 116 -5.42 5.57 -2.41
N GLY A 117 -5.70 5.37 -1.11
CA GLY A 117 -7.06 5.45 -0.58
C GLY A 117 -7.69 6.84 -0.74
N ILE A 118 -6.92 7.91 -0.54
CA ILE A 118 -7.37 9.30 -0.76
C ILE A 118 -7.71 9.55 -2.23
N VAL A 119 -6.86 9.09 -3.16
CA VAL A 119 -7.13 9.17 -4.60
C VAL A 119 -8.40 8.41 -4.95
N PHE A 120 -8.60 7.22 -4.39
CA PHE A 120 -9.80 6.42 -4.63
C PHE A 120 -11.08 7.14 -4.14
N GLU A 121 -11.06 7.75 -2.95
CA GLU A 121 -12.19 8.56 -2.46
C GLU A 121 -12.49 9.73 -3.42
N SER A 122 -11.46 10.40 -3.95
CA SER A 122 -11.65 11.54 -4.88
C SER A 122 -12.38 11.16 -6.15
N GLY A 123 -12.12 9.98 -6.71
CA GLY A 123 -12.83 9.47 -7.88
C GLY A 123 -14.26 9.06 -7.57
N ALA A 124 -14.51 8.55 -6.36
CA ALA A 124 -15.85 8.17 -5.90
C ALA A 124 -16.77 9.37 -5.64
N GLU A 125 -16.23 10.59 -5.55
CA GLU A 125 -17.00 11.85 -5.47
C GLU A 125 -17.38 12.42 -6.83
N ALA A 126 -16.65 12.06 -7.89
CA ALA A 126 -16.87 12.58 -9.25
C ALA A 126 -17.98 11.84 -10.03
N CYS A 127 -18.53 10.77 -9.46
CA CYS A 127 -19.57 9.91 -10.04
C CYS A 127 -20.86 9.98 -9.21
#